data_AF-A0A944U341-F1
#
_entry.id   AF-A0A944U341-F1
#
_cell.length_a   1.000
_cell.length_b   1.000
_cell.length_c   1.000
_cell.angle_alpha   90.00
_cell.angle_beta   90.00
_cell.angle_gamma   90.00
#
_symmetry.space_group_name_H-M   'P 1'
#
loop_
_entity.id
_entity.type
_entity.pdbx_description
1 polymer ?
#
loop_
_entity_poly.entity_id
_entity_poly.type
_entity_poly.pdbx_seq_one_letter_code
_entity_poly.pdbx_strand_id
1 'polypeptide(L)'
;MLRSCFARSSKARKGAIKAGIYFVAMVASNTVDHSFLDASLKRANENGLGFVAVKVARPVNPGSGRGGVHAGRIQKSQFSHSCRLEHPSKGLFMGSENPCVSAVISNMSNLEKDEANLKIPGITRES
;
A
#
# COMPACT_ATOMS: atom_id res chain seq x y z
N MET A 1 -10.60 12.68 18.74
CA MET A 1 -11.07 12.65 17.34
C MET A 1 -9.90 12.29 16.43
N LEU A 2 -9.96 11.15 15.73
CA LEU A 2 -8.90 10.74 14.80
C LEU A 2 -8.98 11.60 13.52
N ARG A 3 -7.88 12.25 13.15
CA ARG A 3 -7.77 13.07 11.92
C ARG A 3 -6.89 12.35 10.91
N SER A 4 -7.44 12.11 9.72
CA SER A 4 -6.74 11.49 8.58
C SER A 4 -6.73 12.40 7.36
N CYS A 5 -5.76 12.20 6.46
CA CYS A 5 -5.69 12.92 5.19
C CYS A 5 -5.29 11.99 4.04
N PHE A 6 -5.67 12.34 2.81
CA PHE A 6 -5.26 11.63 1.60
C PHE A 6 -4.10 12.36 0.91
N ALA A 7 -2.89 11.80 0.99
CA ALA A 7 -1.66 12.47 0.57
C ALA A 7 -1.07 11.85 -0.71
N ARG A 8 -1.67 12.22 -1.84
CA ARG A 8 -1.30 11.70 -3.18
C ARG A 8 0.07 12.16 -3.70
N SER A 9 0.58 13.28 -3.24
CA SER A 9 1.83 13.87 -3.72
C SER A 9 2.83 14.09 -2.59
N SER A 10 4.11 14.24 -2.95
CA SER A 10 5.17 14.59 -1.99
C SER A 10 4.88 15.92 -1.29
N LYS A 11 4.33 16.91 -2.01
CA LYS A 11 3.92 18.20 -1.45
C LYS A 11 2.79 18.04 -0.42
N ALA A 12 1.78 17.21 -0.71
CA ALA A 12 0.70 16.92 0.21
C ALA A 12 1.20 16.22 1.48
N ARG A 13 2.14 15.26 1.36
CA ARG A 13 2.76 14.60 2.52
C ARG A 13 3.54 15.58 3.40
N LYS A 14 4.40 16.40 2.79
CA LYS A 14 5.13 17.45 3.54
C LYS A 14 4.17 18.41 4.26
N GLY A 15 3.07 18.77 3.61
CA GLY A 15 2.02 19.58 4.22
C GLY A 15 1.37 18.90 5.43
N ALA A 16 1.03 17.61 5.32
CA ALA A 16 0.45 16.83 6.41
C ALA A 16 1.38 16.73 7.63
N ILE A 17 2.68 16.49 7.40
CA ILE A 17 3.70 16.46 8.45
C ILE A 17 3.79 17.84 9.12
N LYS A 18 3.94 18.91 8.34
CA LYS A 18 4.07 20.29 8.86
C LYS A 18 2.83 20.74 9.64
N ALA A 19 1.64 20.30 9.23
CA ALA A 19 0.42 20.67 9.90
C ALA A 19 0.33 20.08 11.32
N GLY A 20 0.94 18.92 11.59
CA GLY A 20 0.98 18.31 12.93
C GLY A 20 -0.39 17.92 13.51
N ILE A 21 -1.47 18.03 12.72
CA ILE A 21 -2.85 17.76 13.15
C ILE A 21 -3.36 16.39 12.70
N TYR A 22 -2.63 15.66 11.88
CA TYR A 22 -3.03 14.37 11.34
C TYR A 22 -2.29 13.25 12.07
N PHE A 23 -3.03 12.20 12.44
CA PHE A 23 -2.44 10.99 13.02
C PHE A 23 -2.06 9.98 11.94
N VAL A 24 -2.80 9.99 10.81
CA VAL A 24 -2.65 9.03 9.73
C VAL A 24 -2.76 9.71 8.36
N ALA A 25 -1.86 9.37 7.45
CA ALA A 25 -1.94 9.73 6.04
C ALA A 25 -2.18 8.49 5.17
N MET A 26 -3.22 8.55 4.35
CA MET A 26 -3.48 7.54 3.31
C MET A 26 -2.64 7.87 2.08
N VAL A 27 -1.81 6.93 1.63
CA VAL A 27 -0.87 7.13 0.52
C VAL A 27 -1.07 6.05 -0.52
N ALA A 28 -1.20 6.45 -1.79
CA ALA A 28 -1.14 5.51 -2.89
C ALA A 28 0.31 5.01 -3.01
N SER A 29 0.56 3.84 -2.41
CA SER A 29 1.82 3.11 -2.53
C SER A 29 1.52 1.89 -3.37
N ASN A 30 2.40 1.56 -4.32
CA ASN A 30 2.28 0.34 -5.09
C ASN A 30 3.64 -0.31 -5.25
N THR A 31 3.62 -1.55 -5.70
CA THR A 31 4.79 -2.42 -5.85
C THR A 31 5.89 -1.84 -6.76
N VAL A 32 5.54 -0.91 -7.64
CA VAL A 32 6.45 -0.29 -8.62
C VAL A 32 7.01 1.03 -8.09
N ASP A 33 6.26 1.76 -7.26
CA ASP A 33 6.59 3.12 -6.82
C ASP A 33 7.12 3.22 -5.38
N HIS A 34 7.32 2.08 -4.69
CA HIS A 34 7.66 2.08 -3.25
C HIS A 34 8.96 2.84 -2.92
N SER A 35 9.98 2.75 -3.79
CA SER A 35 11.29 3.38 -3.57
C SER A 35 11.24 4.91 -3.53
N PHE A 36 10.26 5.52 -4.21
CA PHE A 36 10.06 6.97 -4.18
C PHE A 36 9.38 7.46 -2.89
N LEU A 37 8.82 6.55 -2.10
CA LEU A 37 8.06 6.86 -0.90
C LEU A 37 8.89 6.73 0.37
N ASP A 38 9.87 5.82 0.42
CA ASP A 38 10.58 5.44 1.66
C ASP A 38 11.15 6.62 2.45
N ALA A 39 11.88 7.54 1.80
CA ALA A 39 12.45 8.69 2.51
C ALA A 39 11.38 9.62 3.10
N SER A 40 10.25 9.78 2.40
CA SER A 40 9.14 10.60 2.87
C SER A 40 8.32 9.90 3.96
N LEU A 41 8.20 8.58 3.89
CA LEU A 41 7.49 7.77 4.87
C LEU A 41 8.29 7.70 6.17
N LYS A 42 9.60 7.44 6.09
CA LYS A 42 10.50 7.41 7.25
C LYS A 42 10.47 8.73 8.02
N ARG A 43 10.64 9.86 7.32
CA ARG A 43 10.60 11.19 7.95
C ARG A 43 9.27 11.48 8.63
N ALA A 44 8.17 11.03 8.06
CA ALA A 44 6.85 11.21 8.67
C ALA A 44 6.63 10.30 9.87
N ASN A 45 7.11 9.05 9.82
CA ASN A 45 7.06 8.11 10.94
C ASN A 45 7.87 8.65 12.14
N GLU A 46 9.06 9.21 11.90
CA GLU A 46 9.86 9.94 12.90
C GLU A 46 9.12 11.13 13.53
N ASN A 47 8.08 11.67 12.86
CA ASN A 47 7.24 12.75 13.36
C ASN A 47 5.87 12.25 13.91
N GLY A 48 5.73 10.95 14.15
CA GLY A 48 4.51 10.34 14.72
C GLY A 48 3.34 10.21 13.75
N LEU A 49 3.55 10.39 12.45
CA LEU A 49 2.51 10.24 11.43
C LEU A 49 2.50 8.81 10.88
N GLY A 50 1.42 8.08 11.16
CA GLY A 50 1.18 6.74 10.62
C GLY A 50 0.75 6.76 9.15
N PHE A 51 0.93 5.64 8.45
CA PHE A 51 0.56 5.52 7.04
C PHE A 51 -0.38 4.38 6.77
N VAL A 52 -1.35 4.65 5.91
CA VAL A 52 -2.22 3.63 5.33
C VAL A 52 -1.91 3.55 3.84
N ALA A 53 -1.33 2.43 3.41
CA ALA A 53 -1.07 2.18 2.01
C ALA A 53 -2.37 1.81 1.30
N VAL A 54 -2.70 2.54 0.23
CA VAL A 54 -3.86 2.25 -0.61
C VAL A 54 -3.40 1.90 -2.01
N LYS A 55 -4.23 1.18 -2.77
CA LYS A 55 -3.98 0.88 -4.20
C LYS A 55 -2.72 0.05 -4.46
N VAL A 56 -2.24 -0.70 -3.47
CA VAL A 56 -1.00 -1.49 -3.57
C VAL A 56 -1.01 -2.51 -4.68
N ALA A 57 -2.16 -3.11 -4.96
CA ALA A 57 -2.35 -4.07 -6.04
C ALA A 57 -2.72 -3.44 -7.40
N ARG A 58 -2.90 -2.10 -7.51
CA ARG A 58 -3.36 -1.47 -8.77
C ARG A 58 -2.49 -1.74 -10.00
N PRO A 59 -1.15 -1.89 -9.91
CA PRO A 59 -0.35 -2.21 -11.08
C PRO A 59 -0.66 -3.56 -11.72
N VAL A 60 -1.24 -4.51 -10.96
CA VAL A 60 -1.53 -5.89 -11.41
C VAL A 60 -3.01 -6.24 -11.36
N ASN A 61 -3.81 -5.43 -10.65
CA ASN A 61 -5.26 -5.50 -10.61
C ASN A 61 -5.82 -4.07 -10.72
N PRO A 62 -6.03 -3.57 -11.94
CA PRO A 62 -6.44 -2.20 -12.17
C PRO A 62 -7.91 -1.97 -11.80
N GLY A 63 -8.68 -3.02 -11.48
CA GLY A 63 -10.11 -2.94 -11.14
C GLY A 63 -11.01 -2.82 -12.37
N SER A 64 -12.32 -2.92 -12.14
CA SER A 64 -13.35 -2.86 -13.18
C SER A 64 -13.35 -1.51 -13.91
N GLY A 65 -13.65 -1.54 -15.22
CA GLY A 65 -13.78 -0.34 -16.06
C GLY A 65 -12.47 0.38 -16.36
N ARG A 66 -11.31 -0.26 -16.14
CA ARG A 66 -9.99 0.29 -16.48
C ARG A 66 -9.27 -0.61 -17.48
N GLY A 67 -8.45 -0.01 -18.33
CA GLY A 67 -7.67 -0.73 -19.35
C GLY A 67 -6.85 -1.88 -18.75
N GLY A 68 -6.57 -2.88 -19.60
CA GLY A 68 -5.81 -4.05 -19.24
C GLY A 68 -4.43 -3.72 -18.65
N VAL A 69 -3.88 -4.64 -17.87
CA VAL A 69 -2.55 -4.47 -17.30
C VAL A 69 -1.49 -4.64 -18.40
N HIS A 70 -0.61 -3.66 -18.55
CA HIS A 70 0.51 -3.76 -19.47
C HIS A 70 1.46 -4.90 -19.05
N ALA A 71 1.76 -5.84 -19.96
CA ALA A 71 2.55 -7.05 -19.67
C ALA A 71 3.91 -6.76 -18.99
N GLY A 72 4.59 -5.68 -19.41
CA GLY A 72 5.85 -5.23 -18.77
C GLY A 72 5.73 -4.84 -17.28
N ARG A 73 4.54 -4.48 -16.79
CA ARG A 73 4.31 -4.22 -15.34
C ARG A 73 4.12 -5.52 -14.56
N ILE A 74 3.51 -6.53 -15.18
CA ILE A 74 3.35 -7.87 -14.58
C ILE A 74 4.71 -8.52 -14.40
N GLN A 75 5.56 -8.50 -15.44
CA GLN A 75 6.90 -9.12 -15.39
C GLN A 75 7.79 -8.52 -14.28
N LYS A 76 7.80 -7.19 -14.13
CA LYS A 76 8.53 -6.52 -13.03
C LYS A 76 8.02 -6.92 -11.65
N SER A 77 6.70 -7.13 -11.50
CA SER A 77 6.12 -7.61 -10.23
C SER A 77 6.40 -9.09 -9.94
N GLN A 78 6.61 -9.91 -10.97
CA GLN A 78 6.97 -11.32 -10.80
C GLN A 78 8.42 -11.46 -10.31
N PHE A 79 9.34 -10.66 -10.84
CA PHE A 79 10.76 -10.69 -10.48
C PHE A 79 11.08 -10.22 -9.06
N SER A 80 10.26 -9.37 -8.45
CA SER A 80 10.67 -8.72 -7.20
C SER A 80 10.66 -9.62 -5.97
N HIS A 81 9.86 -10.69 -5.91
CA HIS A 81 9.71 -11.55 -4.72
C HIS A 81 9.35 -13.00 -5.11
N SER A 82 9.97 -13.99 -4.45
CA SER A 82 9.80 -15.45 -4.66
C SER A 82 8.49 -16.04 -4.09
N CYS A 83 7.62 -15.22 -3.52
CA CYS A 83 6.38 -15.69 -2.88
C CYS A 83 5.38 -16.22 -3.91
N ARG A 84 4.87 -17.46 -3.74
CA ARG A 84 3.82 -18.10 -4.56
C ARG A 84 2.42 -17.52 -4.30
N LEU A 85 2.31 -16.21 -4.12
CA LEU A 85 1.02 -15.54 -3.92
C LEU A 85 0.42 -15.12 -5.27
N GLU A 86 -0.90 -15.18 -5.37
CA GLU A 86 -1.61 -14.60 -6.51
C GLU A 86 -1.34 -13.10 -6.64
N HIS A 87 -1.39 -12.59 -7.88
CA HIS A 87 -0.96 -11.22 -8.20
C HIS A 87 -1.52 -10.12 -7.28
N PRO A 88 -2.84 -10.06 -6.97
CA PRO A 88 -3.37 -9.03 -6.07
C PRO A 88 -2.84 -9.17 -4.64
N SER A 89 -2.75 -10.40 -4.13
CA SER A 89 -2.25 -10.74 -2.80
C SER A 89 -0.77 -10.39 -2.64
N LYS A 90 0.04 -10.58 -3.69
CA LYS A 90 1.44 -10.16 -3.71
C LYS A 90 1.60 -8.64 -3.53
N GLY A 91 0.69 -7.86 -4.10
CA GLY A 91 0.67 -6.40 -3.90
C GLY A 91 0.38 -6.00 -2.45
N LEU A 92 -0.53 -6.72 -1.78
CA LEU A 92 -0.85 -6.52 -0.37
C LEU A 92 0.32 -6.89 0.54
N PHE A 93 0.93 -8.06 0.32
CA PHE A 93 2.10 -8.54 1.05
C PHE A 93 3.26 -7.54 1.00
N MET A 94 3.65 -7.07 -0.19
CA MET A 94 4.75 -6.10 -0.29
C MET A 94 4.41 -4.73 0.33
N GLY A 95 3.13 -4.38 0.41
CA GLY A 95 2.67 -3.21 1.13
C GLY A 95 2.83 -3.35 2.66
N SER A 96 2.60 -4.54 3.20
CA SER A 96 2.72 -4.83 4.64
C SER A 96 4.17 -5.00 5.10
N GLU A 97 5.09 -5.36 4.21
CA GLU A 97 6.52 -5.48 4.53
C GLU A 97 7.20 -4.12 4.82
N ASN A 98 6.58 -2.99 4.47
CA ASN A 98 7.16 -1.68 4.76
C ASN A 98 6.90 -1.30 6.23
N PRO A 99 7.94 -1.16 7.08
CA PRO A 99 7.77 -0.90 8.51
C PRO A 99 7.19 0.49 8.81
N CYS A 100 7.18 1.41 7.83
CA CYS A 100 6.53 2.71 7.97
C CYS A 100 5.03 2.67 7.67
N VAL A 101 4.52 1.57 7.10
CA VAL A 101 3.10 1.39 6.78
C VAL A 101 2.40 0.71 7.96
N SER A 102 1.41 1.38 8.51
CA SER A 102 0.63 0.91 9.66
C SER A 102 -0.51 -0.02 9.25
N ALA A 103 -1.07 0.17 8.04
CA ALA A 103 -2.09 -0.71 7.47
C ALA A 103 -2.12 -0.62 5.95
N VAL A 104 -2.68 -1.65 5.32
CA VAL A 104 -2.88 -1.70 3.86
C VAL A 104 -4.37 -1.84 3.57
N ILE A 105 -4.93 -0.97 2.73
CA ILE A 105 -6.31 -1.07 2.27
C ILE A 105 -6.37 -1.88 0.98
N SER A 106 -7.01 -3.04 1.09
CA SER A 106 -7.47 -3.83 -0.05
C SER A 106 -8.73 -3.15 -0.65
N ASN A 107 -8.81 -3.06 -1.97
CA ASN A 107 -10.03 -2.66 -2.67
C ASN A 107 -10.58 -3.89 -3.37
N MET A 108 -11.30 -4.73 -2.60
CA MET A 108 -11.86 -5.99 -3.08
C MET A 108 -13.38 -5.88 -3.21
N SER A 109 -13.91 -6.63 -4.18
CA SER A 109 -15.32 -6.57 -4.58
C SER A 109 -16.14 -7.77 -4.06
N ASN A 110 -15.53 -8.76 -3.41
CA ASN A 110 -16.19 -9.97 -2.92
C ASN A 110 -15.42 -10.65 -1.77
N LEU A 111 -16.15 -11.46 -0.99
CA LEU A 111 -15.69 -12.11 0.24
C LEU A 111 -14.54 -13.12 0.00
N GLU A 112 -14.59 -13.91 -1.08
CA GLU A 112 -13.52 -14.89 -1.41
C GLU A 112 -12.14 -14.23 -1.51
N LYS A 113 -12.10 -13.03 -2.08
CA LYS A 113 -10.88 -12.24 -2.22
C LYS A 113 -10.40 -11.67 -0.90
N ASP A 114 -11.30 -11.37 0.02
CA ASP A 114 -10.95 -10.96 1.39
C ASP A 114 -10.37 -12.14 2.18
N GLU A 115 -10.99 -13.32 2.09
CA GLU A 115 -10.48 -14.55 2.72
C GLU A 115 -9.10 -14.95 2.18
N ALA A 116 -8.86 -14.80 0.88
CA ALA A 116 -7.55 -15.02 0.30
C ALA A 116 -6.47 -14.06 0.84
N ASN A 117 -6.86 -12.82 1.18
CA ASN A 117 -5.94 -11.83 1.73
C ASN A 117 -5.60 -12.09 3.20
N LEU A 118 -6.53 -12.64 3.97
CA LEU A 118 -6.29 -13.02 5.37
C LEU A 118 -5.25 -14.15 5.49
N LYS A 119 -5.04 -14.93 4.44
CA LYS A 119 -4.04 -16.00 4.38
C LYS A 119 -2.63 -15.51 4.02
N ILE A 120 -2.45 -14.21 3.78
CA ILE A 120 -1.16 -13.63 3.44
C ILE A 120 -0.29 -13.57 4.72
N PRO A 121 0.91 -14.17 4.73
CA PRO A 121 1.82 -14.10 5.86
C PRO A 121 2.09 -12.64 6.27
N GLY A 122 2.04 -12.35 7.56
CA GLY A 122 2.28 -11.00 8.10
C GLY A 122 1.07 -10.05 8.08
N ILE A 123 -0.06 -10.42 7.47
CA ILE A 123 -1.32 -9.64 7.58
C ILE A 123 -2.15 -10.09 8.78
N THR A 124 -2.21 -11.38 9.07
CA THR A 124 -2.72 -11.91 10.33
C THR A 124 -1.58 -11.99 11.35
N ARG A 125 -1.66 -11.21 12.43
CA ARG A 125 -0.90 -11.54 13.64
C ARG A 125 -1.55 -12.78 14.22
N GLU A 126 -0.81 -13.89 14.31
CA GLU A 126 -1.19 -14.95 15.23
C GLU A 126 -1.29 -14.32 16.62
N SER A 127 -2.49 -14.39 17.19
CA SER A 127 -2.87 -13.89 18.51
C SER A 127 -2.34 -14.78 19.61
#